data_AF-E8TJ83-F1
#
_entry.id   AF-E8TJ83-F1
#
_cell.length_a   1.000
_cell.length_b   1.000
_cell.length_c   1.000
_cell.angle_alpha   90.00
_cell.angle_beta   90.00
_cell.angle_gamma   90.00
#
_symmetry.space_group_name_H-M   'P 1'
#
loop_
_entity.id
_entity.type
_entity.pdbx_description
1 polymer ?
#
loop_
_entity_poly.entity_id
_entity_poly.type
_entity_poly.pdbx_seq_one_letter_code
_entity_poly.pdbx_strand_id
1 'polypeptide(L)'
;MAGQPLNQPAEIPAELDRWNWGAFFLNWIWGIGNSTFIALLALIPVVNIIMIIVLGARGSRWAWQNRAWRDPEQFRKTQRNWAIAGLAVWVVGIGGCATMVGSIPYVLKGSDAYLMTMDRLRADDRVKAALGDDLTDSFWVGGHLNVDANGAGNAQFGIPVHGARGKGTAYSTAVRTAGTWSLRLLVVRVEGADAPIVLINEDHVPIPNAAIGI
;
A
#
# COMPACT_ATOMS: atom_id res chain seq x y z
N MET A 1 -51.28 -4.15 7.03
CA MET A 1 -51.78 -3.66 5.74
C MET A 1 -50.60 -3.65 4.78
N ALA A 2 -50.63 -4.42 3.68
CA ALA A 2 -49.57 -4.33 2.69
C ALA A 2 -49.64 -2.93 2.05
N GLY A 3 -48.56 -2.15 2.18
CA GLY A 3 -48.48 -0.82 1.58
C GLY A 3 -48.66 -0.92 0.06
N GLN A 4 -49.31 0.07 -0.54
CA GLN A 4 -49.38 0.16 -2.00
C GLN A 4 -47.97 0.13 -2.59
N PRO A 5 -47.74 -0.56 -3.70
CA PRO A 5 -46.43 -0.59 -4.32
C PRO A 5 -46.02 0.83 -4.74
N LEU A 6 -44.76 1.19 -4.44
CA LEU A 6 -44.23 2.53 -4.73
C LEU A 6 -44.09 2.81 -6.23
N ASN A 7 -44.03 1.75 -7.04
CA ASN A 7 -43.80 1.81 -8.48
C ASN A 7 -44.83 0.97 -9.23
N GLN A 8 -45.08 1.36 -10.49
CA GLN A 8 -45.81 0.55 -11.46
C GLN A 8 -44.86 0.25 -12.63
N PRO A 9 -44.45 -1.02 -12.85
CA PRO A 9 -44.77 -2.22 -12.06
C PRO A 9 -44.11 -2.23 -10.67
N ALA A 10 -44.75 -2.96 -9.74
CA ALA A 10 -44.26 -3.13 -8.37
C ALA A 10 -42.94 -3.90 -8.31
N GLU A 11 -42.83 -4.94 -9.14
CA GLU A 11 -41.59 -5.69 -9.31
C GLU A 11 -40.65 -4.98 -10.28
N ILE A 12 -39.35 -5.14 -10.04
CA ILE A 12 -38.33 -4.56 -10.91
C ILE A 12 -38.40 -5.23 -12.29
N PRO A 13 -38.43 -4.47 -13.39
CA PRO A 13 -38.30 -5.03 -14.73
C PRO A 13 -37.01 -5.85 -14.86
N ALA A 14 -37.07 -7.02 -15.52
CA ALA A 14 -35.94 -7.95 -15.61
C ALA A 14 -34.67 -7.31 -16.21
N GLU A 15 -34.82 -6.36 -17.12
CA GLU A 15 -33.70 -5.60 -17.70
C GLU A 15 -32.97 -4.68 -16.70
N LEU A 16 -33.63 -4.30 -15.60
CA LEU A 16 -33.09 -3.46 -14.54
C LEU A 16 -32.55 -4.27 -13.36
N ASP A 17 -32.96 -5.53 -13.20
CA ASP A 17 -32.50 -6.42 -12.14
C ASP A 17 -31.12 -7.00 -12.45
N ARG A 18 -30.13 -6.11 -12.49
CA ARG A 18 -28.73 -6.42 -12.79
C ARG A 18 -27.84 -6.10 -11.59
N TRP A 19 -26.60 -6.59 -11.65
CA TRP A 19 -25.57 -6.28 -10.67
C TRP A 19 -25.45 -4.77 -10.43
N ASN A 20 -25.50 -4.38 -9.17
CA ASN A 20 -25.46 -2.99 -8.74
C ASN A 20 -24.05 -2.60 -8.30
N TRP A 21 -23.29 -2.05 -9.23
CA TRP A 21 -21.93 -1.57 -8.96
C TRP A 21 -21.88 -0.44 -7.93
N GLY A 22 -22.91 0.42 -7.88
CA GLY A 22 -23.01 1.46 -6.86
C GLY A 22 -23.11 0.87 -5.45
N ALA A 23 -24.01 -0.10 -5.27
CA ALA A 23 -24.19 -0.82 -4.01
C ALA A 23 -22.93 -1.59 -3.59
N PHE A 24 -22.25 -2.23 -4.55
CA PHE A 24 -21.01 -2.97 -4.31
C PHE A 24 -19.85 -2.07 -3.85
N PHE A 25 -19.64 -0.92 -4.51
CA PHE A 25 -18.52 -0.04 -4.18
C PHE A 25 -18.78 0.85 -2.96
N LEU A 26 -20.03 1.30 -2.77
CA LEU A 26 -20.36 2.31 -1.76
C LEU A 26 -21.22 1.76 -0.61
N ASN A 27 -21.58 0.48 -0.63
CA ASN A 27 -22.19 -0.27 0.47
C ASN A 27 -23.28 0.51 1.22
N TRP A 28 -23.01 0.87 2.48
CA TRP A 28 -23.93 1.58 3.37
C TRP A 28 -24.23 3.01 2.89
N ILE A 29 -23.29 3.70 2.22
CA ILE A 29 -23.50 5.05 1.67
C ILE A 29 -24.55 4.99 0.55
N TRP A 30 -24.39 4.04 -0.37
CA TRP A 30 -25.39 3.78 -1.40
C TRP A 30 -26.72 3.35 -0.78
N GLY A 31 -26.69 2.54 0.29
CA GLY A 31 -27.86 2.08 1.01
C GLY A 31 -28.69 3.22 1.60
N ILE A 32 -28.06 4.20 2.26
CA ILE A 32 -28.72 5.40 2.76
C ILE A 32 -29.36 6.18 1.58
N GLY A 33 -28.60 6.38 0.50
CA GLY A 33 -29.09 7.12 -0.67
C GLY A 33 -30.25 6.44 -1.43
N ASN A 34 -30.40 5.12 -1.29
CA ASN A 34 -31.46 4.33 -1.95
C ASN A 34 -32.49 3.76 -0.97
N SER A 35 -32.49 4.23 0.27
CA SER A 35 -33.39 3.75 1.34
C SER A 35 -33.32 2.23 1.55
N THR A 36 -32.16 1.62 1.29
CA THR A 36 -31.85 0.19 1.47
C THR A 36 -31.03 -0.02 2.75
N PHE A 37 -31.68 0.10 3.91
CA PHE A 37 -31.01 0.08 5.22
C PHE A 37 -30.38 -1.26 5.61
N ILE A 38 -30.74 -2.37 4.95
CA ILE A 38 -30.01 -3.64 5.11
C ILE A 38 -28.53 -3.50 4.72
N ALA A 39 -28.18 -2.51 3.89
CA ALA A 39 -26.80 -2.19 3.57
C ALA A 39 -25.97 -1.73 4.79
N LEU A 40 -26.60 -1.30 5.89
CA LEU A 40 -25.89 -0.95 7.13
C LEU A 40 -25.19 -2.15 7.76
N LEU A 41 -25.60 -3.38 7.45
CA LEU A 41 -24.89 -4.60 7.86
C LEU A 41 -23.45 -4.66 7.30
N ALA A 42 -23.15 -3.89 6.24
CA ALA A 42 -21.80 -3.70 5.73
C ALA A 42 -20.84 -3.02 6.74
N LEU A 43 -21.34 -2.42 7.82
CA LEU A 43 -20.51 -1.84 8.88
C LEU A 43 -19.94 -2.89 9.84
N ILE A 44 -20.47 -4.12 9.82
CA ILE A 44 -19.98 -5.23 10.65
C ILE A 44 -18.88 -5.96 9.86
N PRO A 45 -17.59 -5.97 10.28
CA PRO A 45 -16.47 -6.39 9.43
C PRO A 45 -16.61 -7.76 8.76
N VAL A 46 -16.97 -8.79 9.53
CA VAL A 46 -17.11 -10.17 9.00
C VAL A 46 -18.35 -10.31 8.13
N VAL A 47 -19.46 -9.68 8.52
CA VAL A 47 -20.72 -9.70 7.76
C VAL A 47 -20.58 -8.93 6.45
N ASN A 48 -19.75 -7.88 6.43
CA ASN A 48 -19.51 -7.05 5.26
C ASN A 48 -19.04 -7.86 4.06
N ILE A 49 -18.13 -8.82 4.27
CA ILE A 49 -17.58 -9.66 3.19
C ILE A 49 -18.69 -10.33 2.36
N ILE A 50 -19.72 -10.84 3.04
CA ILE A 50 -20.88 -11.45 2.38
C ILE A 50 -21.82 -10.35 1.85
N MET A 51 -22.07 -9.32 2.67
CA MET A 51 -23.03 -8.27 2.35
C MET A 51 -22.64 -7.45 1.11
N ILE A 52 -21.36 -7.20 0.81
CA ILE A 52 -20.99 -6.48 -0.42
C ILE A 52 -21.47 -7.22 -1.67
N ILE A 53 -21.38 -8.56 -1.64
CA ILE A 53 -21.79 -9.42 -2.75
C ILE A 53 -23.31 -9.46 -2.84
N VAL A 54 -23.99 -9.56 -1.71
CA VAL A 54 -25.47 -9.52 -1.65
C VAL A 54 -25.99 -8.17 -2.14
N LEU A 55 -25.36 -7.06 -1.74
CA LEU A 55 -25.69 -5.71 -2.20
C LEU A 55 -25.44 -5.56 -3.71
N GLY A 56 -24.34 -6.10 -4.22
CA GLY A 56 -24.10 -6.16 -5.65
C GLY A 56 -25.19 -6.94 -6.40
N ALA A 57 -25.54 -8.13 -5.92
CA ALA A 57 -26.50 -9.01 -6.59
C ALA A 57 -27.95 -8.53 -6.50
N ARG A 58 -28.37 -7.97 -5.35
CA ARG A 58 -29.78 -7.65 -5.04
C ARG A 58 -30.07 -6.16 -4.89
N GLY A 59 -29.04 -5.30 -4.93
CA GLY A 59 -29.17 -3.87 -4.68
C GLY A 59 -30.14 -3.19 -5.65
N SER A 60 -30.12 -3.53 -6.93
CA SER A 60 -31.05 -2.95 -7.91
C SER A 60 -32.51 -3.24 -7.54
N ARG A 61 -32.83 -4.48 -7.18
CA ARG A 61 -34.17 -4.87 -6.71
C ARG A 61 -34.59 -4.12 -5.46
N TRP A 62 -33.71 -4.02 -4.46
CA TRP A 62 -34.01 -3.30 -3.22
C TRP A 62 -34.19 -1.80 -3.43
N ALA A 63 -33.36 -1.16 -4.26
CA ALA A 63 -33.49 0.25 -4.58
C ALA A 63 -34.76 0.56 -5.38
N TRP A 64 -35.19 -0.37 -6.24
CA TRP A 64 -36.49 -0.27 -6.91
C TRP A 64 -37.63 -0.32 -5.89
N GLN A 65 -37.64 -1.32 -5.01
CA GLN A 65 -38.74 -1.52 -4.05
C GLN A 65 -38.83 -0.42 -2.98
N ASN A 66 -37.72 0.20 -2.59
CA ASN A 66 -37.68 1.11 -1.45
C ASN A 66 -37.94 2.58 -1.80
N ARG A 67 -38.01 2.94 -3.08
CA ARG A 67 -38.22 4.33 -3.53
C ARG A 67 -39.23 4.39 -4.69
N ALA A 68 -39.96 5.50 -4.76
CA ALA A 68 -40.80 5.82 -5.91
C ALA A 68 -39.95 6.40 -7.05
N TRP A 69 -40.10 5.83 -8.24
CA TRP A 69 -39.44 6.20 -9.48
C TRP A 69 -40.49 6.62 -10.50
N ARG A 70 -40.22 7.72 -11.21
CA ARG A 70 -41.12 8.24 -12.24
C ARG A 70 -41.22 7.29 -13.43
N ASP A 71 -40.08 6.71 -13.82
CA ASP A 71 -39.95 5.80 -14.96
C ASP A 71 -38.66 4.94 -14.83
N PRO A 72 -38.56 3.83 -15.58
CA PRO A 72 -37.36 2.98 -15.62
C PRO A 72 -36.07 3.71 -16.01
N GLU A 73 -36.14 4.76 -16.82
CA GLU A 73 -34.97 5.50 -17.27
C GLU A 73 -34.36 6.35 -16.15
N GLN A 74 -35.20 6.98 -15.33
CA GLN A 74 -34.78 7.72 -14.14
C GLN A 74 -34.02 6.81 -13.16
N PHE A 75 -34.53 5.59 -12.94
CA PHE A 75 -33.84 4.59 -12.11
C PHE A 75 -32.48 4.22 -12.71
N ARG A 76 -32.45 3.87 -14.00
CA ARG A 76 -31.22 3.49 -14.71
C ARG A 76 -30.16 4.59 -14.66
N LYS A 77 -30.55 5.84 -14.89
CA LYS A 77 -29.66 7.01 -14.80
C LYS A 77 -29.11 7.18 -13.38
N THR A 78 -29.95 7.04 -12.36
CA THR A 78 -29.55 7.18 -10.96
C THR A 78 -28.57 6.08 -10.55
N GLN A 79 -28.85 4.81 -10.86
CA GLN A 79 -27.95 3.70 -10.55
C GLN A 79 -26.63 3.81 -11.34
N ARG A 80 -26.66 4.31 -12.58
CA ARG A 80 -25.43 4.59 -13.34
C ARG A 80 -24.57 5.66 -12.67
N ASN A 81 -25.17 6.75 -12.18
CA ASN A 81 -24.44 7.79 -11.47
C ASN A 81 -23.81 7.23 -10.18
N TRP A 82 -24.52 6.39 -9.44
CA TRP A 82 -23.97 5.69 -8.27
C TRP A 82 -22.81 4.77 -8.63
N ALA A 83 -22.91 4.03 -9.75
CA ALA A 83 -21.82 3.17 -10.23
C ALA A 83 -20.58 3.98 -10.60
N ILE A 84 -20.74 5.11 -11.31
CA ILE A 84 -19.64 6.00 -11.68
C ILE A 84 -19.00 6.62 -10.43
N ALA A 85 -19.80 7.13 -9.50
CA ALA A 85 -19.30 7.69 -8.24
C ALA A 85 -18.55 6.64 -7.43
N GLY A 86 -19.10 5.42 -7.32
CA GLY A 86 -18.46 4.31 -6.62
C GLY A 86 -17.14 3.91 -7.23
N LEU A 87 -17.09 3.78 -8.56
CA LEU A 87 -15.86 3.47 -9.28
C LEU A 87 -14.82 4.58 -9.11
N ALA A 88 -15.21 5.85 -9.20
CA ALA A 88 -14.30 6.98 -9.02
C ALA A 88 -13.68 7.00 -7.61
N VAL A 89 -14.50 6.83 -6.57
CA VAL A 89 -14.01 6.73 -5.18
C VAL A 89 -13.09 5.53 -5.02
N TRP A 90 -13.43 4.39 -5.61
CA TRP A 90 -12.62 3.18 -5.52
C TRP A 90 -11.25 3.33 -6.21
N VAL A 91 -11.21 3.92 -7.41
CA VAL A 91 -9.97 4.19 -8.15
C VAL A 91 -9.11 5.22 -7.44
N VAL A 92 -9.69 6.32 -6.95
CA VAL A 92 -8.95 7.34 -6.19
C VAL A 92 -8.44 6.78 -4.86
N GLY A 93 -9.25 5.99 -4.15
CA GLY A 93 -8.87 5.37 -2.89
C GLY A 93 -7.73 4.38 -3.04
N ILE A 94 -7.86 3.40 -3.95
CA ILE A 94 -6.82 2.41 -4.20
C ILE A 94 -5.59 3.06 -4.83
N GLY A 95 -5.77 3.95 -5.81
CA GLY A 95 -4.68 4.69 -6.43
C GLY A 95 -3.92 5.54 -5.42
N GLY A 96 -4.62 6.22 -4.51
CA GLY A 96 -4.02 6.98 -3.41
C GLY A 96 -3.22 6.10 -2.46
N CYS A 97 -3.80 4.98 -2.01
CA CYS A 97 -3.08 4.01 -1.16
C CYS A 97 -1.84 3.43 -1.87
N ALA A 98 -1.96 3.03 -3.13
CA ALA A 98 -0.86 2.49 -3.91
C ALA A 98 0.24 3.53 -4.13
N THR A 99 -0.12 4.79 -4.39
CA THR A 99 0.82 5.91 -4.52
C THR A 99 1.53 6.18 -3.19
N MET A 100 0.79 6.20 -2.07
CA MET A 100 1.35 6.41 -0.74
C MET A 100 2.37 5.31 -0.41
N VAL A 101 2.03 4.04 -0.60
CA VAL A 101 2.94 2.91 -0.36
C VAL A 101 4.12 2.91 -1.34
N GLY A 102 3.86 3.15 -2.63
CA GLY A 102 4.89 3.19 -3.68
C GLY A 102 5.85 4.36 -3.53
N SER A 103 5.46 5.43 -2.83
CA SER A 103 6.34 6.58 -2.55
C SER A 103 7.38 6.29 -1.46
N ILE A 104 7.19 5.27 -0.62
CA ILE A 104 8.11 4.95 0.48
C ILE A 104 9.53 4.66 -0.06
N PRO A 105 9.75 3.75 -1.02
CA PRO A 105 11.08 3.57 -1.60
C PRO A 105 11.67 4.84 -2.20
N TYR A 106 10.87 5.68 -2.84
CA TYR A 106 11.36 6.94 -3.43
C TYR A 106 11.91 7.89 -2.35
N VAL A 107 11.18 8.06 -1.24
CA VAL A 107 11.61 8.90 -0.12
C VAL A 107 12.86 8.34 0.55
N LEU A 108 12.90 7.03 0.81
CA LEU A 108 14.08 6.40 1.44
C LEU A 108 15.32 6.48 0.54
N LYS A 109 15.17 6.14 -0.75
CA LYS A 109 16.27 6.16 -1.73
C LYS A 109 16.74 7.56 -2.11
N GLY A 110 15.90 8.58 -1.92
CA GLY A 110 16.25 9.98 -2.12
C GLY A 110 16.99 10.63 -0.96
N SER A 111 17.21 9.91 0.15
CA SER A 111 17.89 10.47 1.33
C SER A 111 19.41 10.42 1.23
N ASP A 112 20.09 11.44 1.75
CA ASP A 112 21.57 11.48 1.78
C ASP A 112 22.16 10.25 2.48
N ALA A 113 21.54 9.80 3.57
CA ALA A 113 21.96 8.60 4.30
C ALA A 113 21.96 7.35 3.41
N TYR A 114 20.97 7.21 2.52
CA TYR A 114 20.92 6.10 1.57
C TYR A 114 21.98 6.24 0.48
N LEU A 115 22.14 7.45 -0.09
CA LEU A 115 23.14 7.72 -1.13
C LEU A 115 24.56 7.45 -0.62
N MET A 116 24.90 7.94 0.57
CA MET A 116 26.18 7.67 1.24
C MET A 116 26.44 6.18 1.43
N THR A 117 25.41 5.42 1.84
CA THR A 117 25.50 3.96 1.96
C THR A 117 25.82 3.32 0.62
N MET A 118 25.08 3.67 -0.44
CA MET A 118 25.28 3.08 -1.78
C MET A 118 26.63 3.45 -2.38
N ASP A 119 27.10 4.68 -2.20
CA ASP A 119 28.41 5.12 -2.66
C ASP A 119 29.52 4.32 -1.96
N ARG A 120 29.40 4.11 -0.65
CA ARG A 120 30.39 3.34 0.12
C ARG A 120 30.40 1.85 -0.25
N LEU A 121 29.23 1.28 -0.54
CA LEU A 121 29.09 -0.10 -1.03
C LEU A 121 29.74 -0.25 -2.41
N ARG A 122 29.47 0.67 -3.34
CA ARG A 122 30.02 0.65 -4.70
C ARG A 122 31.51 0.97 -4.76
N ALA A 123 32.07 1.61 -3.74
CA ALA A 123 33.49 1.91 -3.67
C ALA A 123 34.33 0.76 -3.06
N ASP A 124 33.74 -0.14 -2.27
CA ASP A 124 34.49 -1.16 -1.51
C ASP A 124 34.87 -2.38 -2.37
N ASP A 125 36.17 -2.65 -2.49
CA ASP A 125 36.67 -3.73 -3.35
C ASP A 125 36.27 -5.13 -2.86
N ARG A 126 36.02 -5.31 -1.56
CA ARG A 126 35.55 -6.60 -1.01
C ARG A 126 34.10 -6.87 -1.41
N VAL A 127 33.28 -5.81 -1.42
CA VAL A 127 31.87 -5.90 -1.87
C VAL A 127 31.82 -6.18 -3.37
N LYS A 128 32.64 -5.49 -4.17
CA LYS A 128 32.77 -5.76 -5.61
C LYS A 128 33.22 -7.18 -5.91
N ALA A 129 34.21 -7.67 -5.17
CA ALA A 129 34.70 -9.04 -5.32
C ALA A 129 33.59 -10.07 -5.05
N ALA A 130 32.74 -9.84 -4.04
CA ALA A 130 31.70 -10.77 -3.64
C ALA A 130 30.40 -10.68 -4.47
N LEU A 131 29.96 -9.47 -4.82
CA LEU A 131 28.66 -9.24 -5.48
C LEU A 131 28.77 -8.85 -6.96
N GLY A 132 29.92 -8.33 -7.39
CA GLY A 132 30.12 -7.79 -8.74
C GLY A 132 30.30 -6.27 -8.75
N ASP A 133 30.81 -5.77 -9.87
CA ASP A 133 31.05 -4.33 -10.08
C ASP A 133 29.76 -3.57 -10.46
N ASP A 134 28.73 -4.29 -10.90
CA ASP A 134 27.41 -3.82 -11.33
C ASP A 134 26.38 -3.84 -10.19
N LEU A 135 26.74 -3.28 -9.04
CA LEU A 135 25.89 -3.31 -7.86
C LEU A 135 24.62 -2.46 -8.04
N THR A 136 23.48 -3.12 -8.07
CA THR A 136 22.13 -2.55 -8.14
C THR A 136 21.32 -2.92 -6.90
N ASP A 137 20.33 -2.11 -6.56
CA ASP A 137 19.44 -2.33 -5.43
C ASP A 137 18.01 -2.68 -5.88
N SER A 138 17.26 -3.36 -5.01
CA SER A 138 15.86 -3.73 -5.27
C SER A 138 14.91 -2.54 -5.28
N PHE A 139 13.78 -2.64 -6.00
CA PHE A 139 12.70 -1.63 -5.94
C PHE A 139 12.27 -1.34 -4.49
N TRP A 140 11.99 -2.40 -3.72
CA TRP A 140 11.62 -2.28 -2.31
C TRP A 140 12.86 -2.27 -1.43
N VAL A 141 13.05 -1.17 -0.69
CA VAL A 141 14.07 -1.02 0.35
C VAL A 141 13.36 -0.84 1.68
N GLY A 142 13.76 -1.64 2.66
CA GLY A 142 13.23 -1.54 4.01
C GLY A 142 14.07 -0.61 4.86
N GLY A 143 13.43 0.03 5.84
CA GLY A 143 14.16 0.85 6.81
C GLY A 143 13.27 1.86 7.49
N HIS A 144 13.90 2.67 8.34
CA HIS A 144 13.32 3.88 8.87
C HIS A 144 14.27 5.05 8.62
N LEU A 145 13.68 6.20 8.35
CA LEU A 145 14.36 7.48 8.23
C LEU A 145 13.55 8.45 9.07
N ASN A 146 14.18 9.04 10.08
CA ASN A 146 13.57 10.09 10.88
C ASN A 146 14.51 11.30 10.92
N VAL A 147 13.93 12.48 10.75
CA VAL A 147 14.60 13.76 10.90
C VAL A 147 13.73 14.62 11.79
N ASP A 148 14.25 14.94 12.96
CA ASP A 148 13.58 15.75 13.96
C ASP A 148 13.61 17.24 13.58
N ALA A 149 12.68 18.00 14.15
CA ALA A 149 12.57 19.45 13.89
C ALA A 149 13.83 20.24 14.28
N ASN A 150 14.65 19.72 15.19
CA ASN A 150 15.94 20.32 15.60
C ASN A 150 17.08 20.01 14.60
N GLY A 151 16.80 19.29 13.50
CA GLY A 151 17.78 18.91 12.48
C GLY A 151 18.65 17.70 12.84
N ALA A 152 18.45 17.09 14.01
CA ALA A 152 18.98 15.77 14.32
C ALA A 152 18.15 14.68 13.63
N GLY A 153 18.68 13.47 13.54
CA GLY A 153 17.96 12.38 12.89
C GLY A 153 18.70 11.06 12.95
N ASN A 154 18.01 10.00 12.55
CA ASN A 154 18.57 8.68 12.41
C ASN A 154 18.00 7.99 11.17
N ALA A 155 18.80 7.09 10.62
CA ALA A 155 18.39 6.26 9.50
C ALA A 155 18.92 4.85 9.71
N GLN A 156 18.06 3.86 9.50
CA GLN A 156 18.47 2.47 9.42
C GLN A 156 17.86 1.86 8.18
N PHE A 157 18.69 1.23 7.35
CA PHE A 157 18.25 0.62 6.10
C PHE A 157 18.65 -0.85 6.05
N GLY A 158 17.76 -1.66 5.49
CA GLY A 158 18.02 -2.99 4.97
C GLY A 158 17.82 -2.94 3.46
N ILE A 159 18.92 -2.87 2.72
CA ILE A 159 18.95 -2.62 1.28
C ILE A 159 19.29 -3.94 0.59
N PRO A 160 18.33 -4.63 -0.06
CA PRO A 160 18.65 -5.79 -0.88
C PRO A 160 19.43 -5.34 -2.12
N VAL A 161 20.59 -5.94 -2.34
CA VAL A 161 21.53 -5.61 -3.41
C VAL A 161 21.84 -6.82 -4.27
N HIS A 162 22.08 -6.56 -5.55
CA HIS A 162 22.27 -7.56 -6.61
C HIS A 162 23.44 -7.13 -7.50
N GLY A 163 24.27 -8.07 -7.91
CA GLY A 163 25.26 -7.87 -8.97
C GLY A 163 25.52 -9.18 -9.72
N ALA A 164 26.41 -9.12 -10.71
CA ALA A 164 26.71 -10.24 -11.61
C ALA A 164 27.26 -11.48 -10.89
N ARG A 165 27.86 -11.34 -9.70
CA ARG A 165 28.47 -12.44 -8.94
C ARG A 165 27.54 -13.00 -7.85
N GLY A 166 26.48 -12.29 -7.48
CA GLY A 166 25.57 -12.76 -6.45
C GLY A 166 24.60 -11.71 -5.92
N LYS A 167 23.95 -12.06 -4.81
CA LYS A 167 22.95 -11.23 -4.13
C LYS A 167 23.31 -11.10 -2.66
N GLY A 168 22.81 -10.04 -2.03
CA GLY A 168 22.99 -9.84 -0.60
C GLY A 168 22.06 -8.78 -0.05
N THR A 169 22.17 -8.54 1.26
CA THR A 169 21.49 -7.43 1.92
C THR A 169 22.52 -6.58 2.65
N ALA A 170 22.53 -5.28 2.34
CA ALA A 170 23.31 -4.30 3.08
C ALA A 170 22.48 -3.73 4.22
N TYR A 171 23.04 -3.74 5.42
CA TYR A 171 22.47 -3.14 6.62
C TYR A 171 23.30 -1.92 6.99
N SER A 172 22.64 -0.76 7.11
CA SER A 172 23.31 0.49 7.44
C SER A 172 22.60 1.22 8.56
N THR A 173 23.37 1.81 9.47
CA THR A 173 22.88 2.77 10.48
C THR A 173 23.61 4.09 10.29
N ALA A 174 22.86 5.18 10.17
CA ALA A 174 23.38 6.54 10.08
C ALA A 174 22.72 7.46 11.09
N VAL A 175 23.46 8.45 11.58
CA VAL A 175 22.98 9.47 12.51
C VAL A 175 23.24 10.85 11.90
N ARG A 176 22.25 11.73 12.02
CA ARG A 176 22.35 13.13 11.60
C ARG A 176 22.59 14.02 12.81
N THR A 177 23.67 14.76 12.80
CA THR A 177 24.04 15.71 13.85
C THR A 177 24.37 17.06 13.21
N ALA A 178 23.76 18.13 13.73
CA ALA A 178 23.94 19.49 13.18
C ALA A 178 23.76 19.58 11.65
N GLY A 179 22.73 18.87 11.14
CA GLY A 179 22.40 18.87 9.71
C GLY A 179 23.22 17.93 8.83
N THR A 180 24.29 17.31 9.34
CA THR A 180 25.19 16.43 8.57
C THR A 180 24.98 14.96 8.93
N TRP A 181 24.90 14.10 7.92
CA TRP A 181 24.78 12.65 8.11
C TRP A 181 26.13 11.98 8.30
N SER A 182 26.18 10.99 9.18
CA SER A 182 27.35 10.15 9.44
C SER A 182 26.95 8.69 9.54
N LEU A 183 27.64 7.81 8.80
CA LEU A 183 27.45 6.37 8.90
C LEU A 183 28.13 5.84 10.16
N ARG A 184 27.40 5.06 10.94
CA ARG A 184 27.86 4.44 12.18
C ARG A 184 28.11 2.94 12.02
N LEU A 185 27.31 2.30 11.19
CA LEU A 185 27.40 0.88 10.87
C LEU A 185 27.11 0.68 9.39
N LEU A 186 27.92 -0.12 8.71
CA LEU A 186 27.65 -0.60 7.36
C LEU A 186 28.18 -2.02 7.21
N VAL A 187 27.27 -2.96 6.98
CA VAL A 187 27.57 -4.40 6.88
C VAL A 187 26.81 -5.00 5.71
N VAL A 188 27.47 -5.84 4.91
CA VAL A 188 26.84 -6.58 3.82
C VAL A 188 26.80 -8.07 4.16
N ARG A 189 25.61 -8.66 4.08
CA ARG A 189 25.43 -10.11 4.13
C ARG A 189 25.22 -10.64 2.72
N VAL A 190 26.20 -11.38 2.22
CA VAL A 190 26.13 -12.03 0.91
C VAL A 190 25.43 -13.37 1.06
N GLU A 191 24.51 -13.67 0.15
CA GLU A 191 23.79 -14.94 0.16
C GLU A 191 24.76 -16.10 -0.11
N GLY A 192 24.76 -17.10 0.77
CA GLY A 192 25.67 -18.25 0.70
C GLY A 192 27.06 -18.03 1.32
N ALA A 193 27.36 -16.84 1.87
CA ALA A 193 28.57 -16.59 2.64
C ALA A 193 28.31 -16.69 4.15
N ASP A 194 29.16 -17.42 4.88
CA ASP A 194 29.02 -17.58 6.35
C ASP A 194 29.37 -16.30 7.12
N ALA A 195 30.33 -15.52 6.63
CA ALA A 195 30.81 -14.30 7.25
C ALA A 195 30.29 -13.04 6.52
N PRO A 196 29.77 -12.04 7.25
CA PRO A 196 29.39 -10.76 6.65
C PRO A 196 30.62 -9.92 6.33
N ILE A 197 30.51 -9.05 5.32
CA ILE A 197 31.52 -8.04 4.98
C ILE A 197 31.23 -6.79 5.81
N VAL A 198 32.10 -6.48 6.77
CA VAL A 198 31.99 -5.27 7.62
C VAL A 198 32.77 -4.13 6.98
N LEU A 199 32.08 -3.03 6.64
CA LEU A 199 32.66 -1.84 6.03
C LEU A 199 32.92 -0.74 7.05
N ILE A 200 31.97 -0.56 7.99
CA ILE A 200 32.02 0.46 9.05
C ILE A 200 31.39 -0.13 10.31
N ASN A 201 32.00 0.05 11.48
CA ASN A 201 31.44 -0.32 12.79
C ASN A 201 31.96 0.59 13.90
N GLU A 202 31.59 1.88 13.85
CA GLU A 202 32.04 2.91 14.81
C GLU A 202 31.62 2.60 16.25
N ASP A 203 30.43 2.02 16.41
CA ASP A 203 29.84 1.73 17.71
C ASP A 203 30.25 0.34 18.26
N HIS A 204 31.19 -0.35 17.61
CA HIS A 204 31.70 -1.66 18.02
C HIS A 204 30.59 -2.67 18.32
N VAL A 205 29.52 -2.61 17.53
CA VAL A 205 28.35 -3.46 17.70
C VAL A 205 28.75 -4.91 17.43
N PRO A 206 28.33 -5.89 18.26
CA PRO A 206 28.56 -7.29 17.98
C PRO A 206 27.84 -7.71 16.69
N ILE A 207 28.60 -8.14 15.68
CA ILE A 207 28.05 -8.61 14.41
C ILE A 207 28.15 -10.14 14.37
N PRO A 208 27.03 -10.88 14.34
CA PRO A 208 27.04 -12.33 14.27
C PRO A 208 27.85 -12.84 13.08
N ASN A 209 28.76 -13.78 13.34
CA ASN A 209 29.68 -14.42 12.41
C ASN A 209 30.71 -13.50 11.73
N ALA A 210 30.84 -12.24 12.18
CA ALA A 210 31.96 -11.39 11.77
C ALA A 210 33.23 -11.77 12.55
N ALA A 211 34.39 -11.67 11.90
CA ALA A 211 35.66 -11.73 12.60
C ALA A 211 35.70 -10.61 13.67
N ILE A 212 36.06 -10.96 14.91
CA ILE A 212 36.12 -10.02 16.02
C ILE A 212 37.30 -9.07 15.77
N GLY A 213 36.98 -7.80 15.45
CA GLY A 213 37.95 -6.71 15.37
C GLY A 213 38.39 -6.37 13.96
N ILE A 214 37.89 -5.24 13.45
CA ILE A 214 38.64 -4.28 12.64
C ILE A 214 38.21 -2.89 13.08
#